data_AF-A0A966WPM8-F1
#
_entry.id   AF-A0A966WPM8-F1
#
_cell.length_a   1.000
_cell.length_b   1.000
_cell.length_c   1.000
_cell.angle_alpha   90.00
_cell.angle_beta   90.00
_cell.angle_gamma   90.00
#
_symmetry.space_group_name_H-M   'P 1'
#
loop_
_entity.id
_entity.type
_entity.pdbx_description
1 polymer ?
#
loop_
_entity_poly.entity_id
_entity_poly.type
_entity_poly.pdbx_seq_one_letter_code
_entity_poly.pdbx_strand_id
1 'polypeptide(L)'
;LTGITEPALLRASHIKPWARCDTDAERLDVHNGLLLSALWDAAFDRGLVTFDDDGSPSFASGLSTQAQTALYWTVPLSLTAQHRVQLAWHRRHAFGRMAGDEEPQIPGAGST
;
A
#
# COMPACT_ATOMS: atom_id res chain seq x y z
N LEU A 1 6.70 0.28 13.02
CA LEU A 1 6.18 1.49 12.34
C LEU A 1 5.54 2.48 13.32
N THR A 2 4.33 2.22 13.83
CA THR A 2 3.59 3.18 14.69
C THR A 2 3.68 2.90 16.18
N GLY A 3 4.02 1.66 16.56
CA GLY A 3 3.97 1.19 17.96
C GLY A 3 2.59 0.70 18.40
N ILE A 4 1.58 0.76 17.54
CA ILE A 4 0.25 0.16 17.78
C ILE A 4 0.39 -1.36 17.85
N THR A 5 -0.24 -1.98 18.86
CA THR A 5 -0.16 -3.43 19.10
C THR A 5 -1.53 -4.10 19.20
N GLU A 6 -2.60 -3.30 19.28
CA GLU A 6 -3.98 -3.74 19.41
C GLU A 6 -4.41 -4.43 18.10
N PRO A 7 -4.68 -5.75 18.12
CA PRO A 7 -4.96 -6.49 16.90
C PRO A 7 -6.16 -5.96 16.11
N ALA A 8 -7.16 -5.39 16.80
CA ALA A 8 -8.34 -4.78 16.19
C ALA A 8 -8.02 -3.55 15.31
N LEU A 9 -6.86 -2.93 15.49
CA LEU A 9 -6.39 -1.78 14.70
C LEU A 9 -5.37 -2.16 13.62
N LEU A 10 -4.94 -3.43 13.61
CA LEU A 10 -3.91 -3.94 12.70
C LEU A 10 -4.53 -4.72 11.55
N ARG A 11 -3.90 -4.62 10.38
CA ARG A 11 -4.29 -5.30 9.14
C ARG A 11 -3.08 -5.91 8.47
N ALA A 12 -3.27 -7.10 7.91
CA ALA A 12 -2.30 -7.74 7.03
C ALA A 12 -2.52 -7.22 5.60
N SER A 13 -1.79 -6.16 5.25
CA SER A 13 -1.82 -5.55 3.92
C SER A 13 -0.93 -6.36 2.96
N HIS A 14 -1.42 -6.66 1.76
CA HIS A 14 -0.64 -7.40 0.76
C HIS A 14 0.20 -6.44 -0.08
N ILE A 15 1.49 -6.75 -0.28
CA ILE A 15 2.40 -5.92 -1.07
C ILE A 15 2.11 -6.04 -2.57
N LYS A 16 1.96 -7.27 -3.06
CA LYS A 16 1.53 -7.60 -4.42
C LYS A 16 0.08 -8.11 -4.33
N PRO A 17 -0.91 -7.43 -4.95
CA PRO A 17 -2.30 -7.86 -4.90
C PRO A 17 -2.49 -9.29 -5.40
N TRP A 18 -3.42 -10.00 -4.77
CA TRP A 18 -3.70 -11.42 -5.03
C TRP A 18 -3.95 -11.74 -6.53
N ALA A 19 -4.66 -10.83 -7.22
CA ALA A 19 -4.97 -10.93 -8.65
C ALA A 19 -3.76 -10.75 -9.58
N ARG A 20 -2.64 -10.20 -9.08
CA ARG A 20 -1.41 -9.96 -9.84
C ARG A 20 -0.31 -10.96 -9.50
N CYS A 21 -0.50 -11.81 -8.49
CA CYS A 21 0.44 -12.88 -8.14
C CYS A 21 0.46 -13.94 -9.24
N ASP A 22 1.66 -14.37 -9.63
CA ASP A 22 1.87 -15.28 -10.76
C ASP A 22 1.65 -16.75 -10.33
N THR A 23 1.76 -17.04 -9.03
CA THR A 23 1.58 -18.38 -8.47
C THR A 23 0.85 -18.35 -7.12
N ASP A 24 0.26 -19.50 -6.75
CA ASP A 24 -0.34 -19.70 -5.43
C ASP A 24 0.69 -19.64 -4.29
N ALA A 25 1.95 -19.99 -4.58
CA ALA A 25 3.05 -19.84 -3.62
C ALA A 25 3.30 -18.37 -3.29
N GLU A 26 3.27 -17.46 -4.28
CA GLU A 26 3.39 -16.01 -4.03
C GLU A 26 2.18 -15.44 -3.27
N ARG A 27 0.99 -16.01 -3.48
CA ARG A 27 -0.24 -15.62 -2.77
C ARG A 27 -0.20 -15.97 -1.28
N LEU A 28 0.47 -17.07 -0.95
CA LEU A 28 0.61 -17.58 0.42
C LEU A 28 1.97 -17.21 1.05
N ASP A 29 2.80 -16.43 0.34
CA ASP A 29 4.10 -16.01 0.85
C ASP A 29 3.89 -15.01 2.01
N VAL A 30 4.37 -15.39 3.20
CA VAL A 30 4.36 -14.53 4.39
C VAL A 30 5.12 -13.22 4.15
N HIS A 31 6.03 -13.20 3.18
CA HIS A 31 6.79 -12.03 2.78
C HIS A 31 6.09 -11.15 1.74
N ASN A 32 4.88 -11.54 1.30
CA ASN A 32 3.99 -10.69 0.52
C ASN A 32 2.99 -9.92 1.40
N GLY A 33 3.19 -9.89 2.72
CA GLY A 33 2.34 -9.19 3.67
C GLY A 33 3.11 -8.24 4.58
N LEU A 34 2.49 -7.11 4.92
CA LEU A 34 2.93 -6.20 5.97
C LEU A 34 1.84 -6.06 7.03
N LEU A 35 2.24 -6.03 8.30
CA LEU A 35 1.32 -5.72 9.40
C LEU A 35 1.31 -4.20 9.64
N LEU A 36 0.21 -3.55 9.24
CA LEU A 36 0.06 -2.10 9.27
C LEU A 36 -1.17 -1.72 10.10
N SER A 37 -1.23 -0.48 10.60
CA SER A 37 -2.48 0.02 11.16
C SER A 37 -3.50 0.27 10.05
N ALA A 38 -4.79 0.30 10.38
CA ALA A 38 -5.88 0.50 9.42
C ALA A 38 -5.70 1.71 8.48
N LEU A 39 -5.11 2.81 8.96
CA LEU A 39 -4.84 4.00 8.15
C LEU A 39 -3.66 3.78 7.20
N TRP A 40 -2.58 3.17 7.70
CA TRP A 40 -1.39 2.86 6.92
C TRP A 40 -1.68 1.84 5.82
N ASP A 41 -2.44 0.79 6.15
CA ASP A 41 -2.99 -0.20 5.22
C ASP A 41 -3.77 0.48 4.08
N ALA A 42 -4.76 1.32 4.42
CA ALA A 42 -5.57 1.99 3.42
C ALA A 42 -4.79 2.95 2.51
N ALA A 43 -3.72 3.57 3.02
CA ALA A 43 -2.84 4.44 2.26
C ALA A 43 -1.89 3.64 1.35
N PHE A 44 -1.35 2.53 1.86
CA PHE A 44 -0.43 1.66 1.13
C PHE A 44 -1.15 0.98 -0.05
N ASP A 45 -2.31 0.38 0.20
CA ASP A 45 -3.12 -0.29 -0.84
C ASP A 45 -3.54 0.66 -1.97
N ARG A 46 -3.72 1.95 -1.66
CA ARG A 46 -4.06 2.99 -2.64
C ARG A 46 -2.84 3.62 -3.33
N GLY A 47 -1.63 3.15 -3.03
CA GLY A 47 -0.39 3.71 -3.58
C GLY A 47 -0.08 5.13 -3.11
N LEU A 48 -0.72 5.61 -2.03
CA LEU A 48 -0.46 6.91 -1.42
C LEU A 48 0.86 6.90 -0.63
N VAL A 49 1.24 5.73 -0.13
CA VAL A 49 2.52 5.49 0.55
C VAL A 49 3.14 4.20 0.07
N THR A 50 4.46 4.11 0.25
CA THR A 50 5.23 2.88 0.10
C THR A 50 6.37 2.88 1.12
N PHE A 51 7.24 1.88 1.08
CA PHE A 51 8.41 1.82 1.94
C PHE A 51 9.67 1.64 1.09
N ASP A 52 10.71 2.36 1.45
CA ASP A 52 12.06 2.20 0.89
C ASP A 52 12.71 0.93 1.44
N ASP A 53 13.87 0.55 0.89
CA ASP A 53 14.51 -0.71 1.25
C ASP A 53 14.99 -0.71 2.72
N ASP A 54 15.29 0.44 3.30
CA ASP A 54 15.59 0.59 4.73
C ASP A 54 14.34 0.50 5.63
N GLY A 55 13.14 0.41 5.04
CA GLY A 55 11.86 0.35 5.75
C GLY A 55 11.29 1.73 6.10
N SER A 56 11.92 2.81 5.67
CA SER A 56 11.41 4.17 5.85
C SER A 56 10.20 4.41 4.94
N PRO A 57 9.13 5.07 5.41
CA PRO A 57 7.99 5.39 4.57
C PRO A 57 8.33 6.45 3.52
N SER A 58 7.81 6.26 2.31
CA SER A 58 7.85 7.23 1.23
C SER A 58 6.42 7.61 0.82
N PHE A 59 6.15 8.90 0.68
CA PHE A 59 4.82 9.45 0.43
C PHE A 59 4.66 9.89 -1.03
N ALA A 60 3.49 9.64 -1.61
CA ALA A 60 3.18 10.13 -2.95
C ALA A 60 3.17 11.66 -2.99
N SER A 61 3.63 12.25 -4.09
CA SER A 61 3.77 13.71 -4.24
C SER A 61 2.46 14.49 -4.06
N GLY A 62 1.32 13.87 -4.36
CA GLY A 62 -0.01 14.48 -4.21
C GLY A 62 -0.63 14.37 -2.81
N LEU A 63 0.05 13.74 -1.85
CA LEU A 63 -0.51 13.53 -0.51
C LEU A 63 -0.42 14.81 0.33
N SER A 64 -1.56 15.27 0.86
CA SER A 64 -1.60 16.51 1.66
C SER A 64 -0.78 16.41 2.94
N THR A 65 -0.31 17.56 3.45
CA THR A 65 0.43 17.63 4.72
C THR A 65 -0.39 17.10 5.90
N GLN A 66 -1.72 17.31 5.90
CA GLN A 66 -2.59 16.77 6.94
C GLN A 66 -2.62 15.24 6.92
N ALA A 67 -2.70 14.63 5.73
CA ALA A 67 -2.66 13.18 5.58
C ALA A 67 -1.28 12.61 5.95
N GLN A 68 -0.19 13.27 5.54
CA GLN A 68 1.17 12.89 5.96
C GLN A 68 1.34 12.95 7.48
N THR A 69 0.80 13.98 8.14
CA THR A 69 0.81 14.12 9.60
C THR A 69 0.02 13.00 10.28
N ALA A 70 -1.15 12.64 9.73
CA ALA A 70 -1.98 11.56 10.24
C ALA A 70 -1.30 10.18 10.07
N LEU A 71 -0.48 10.02 9.03
CA LEU A 71 0.41 8.88 8.82
C LEU A 71 1.69 9.02 9.66
N TYR A 72 1.50 9.21 10.96
CA TYR A 72 2.59 9.24 11.92
C TYR A 72 3.31 7.90 12.00
N TRP A 73 4.62 7.93 12.19
CA TRP A 73 5.47 6.77 12.40
C TRP A 73 6.66 7.12 13.30
N THR A 74 7.22 6.12 13.98
CA THR A 74 8.33 6.29 14.95
C THR A 74 9.61 5.59 14.50
N VAL A 75 9.48 4.42 13.90
CA VAL A 75 10.62 3.58 13.50
C VAL A 75 10.38 2.96 12.12
N PRO A 76 11.43 2.76 11.31
CA PRO A 76 11.33 2.04 10.05
C PRO A 76 10.73 0.63 10.23
N LEU A 77 10.11 0.10 9.18
CA LEU A 77 9.68 -1.29 9.17
C LEU A 77 10.88 -2.23 9.12
N SER A 78 10.81 -3.33 9.89
CA SER A 78 11.79 -4.41 9.80
C SER A 78 11.49 -5.25 8.56
N LEU A 79 12.34 -5.13 7.54
CA LEU A 79 12.15 -5.80 6.25
C LEU A 79 13.16 -6.92 6.03
N THR A 80 12.67 -8.10 5.62
CA THR A 80 13.52 -9.17 5.08
C THR A 80 13.94 -8.85 3.66
N ALA A 81 14.88 -9.61 3.10
CA ALA A 81 15.26 -9.47 1.69
C ALA A 81 14.06 -9.71 0.75
N GLN A 82 13.18 -10.65 1.06
CA GLN A 82 11.99 -10.94 0.26
C GLN A 82 10.95 -9.81 0.32
N HIS A 83 10.75 -9.17 1.48
CA HIS A 83 9.90 -7.97 1.57
C HIS A 83 10.38 -6.88 0.60
N ARG A 84 11.69 -6.67 0.49
CA ARG A 84 12.28 -5.66 -0.41
C ARG A 84 12.00 -5.96 -1.88
N VAL A 85 12.06 -7.23 -2.27
CA VAL A 85 11.70 -7.66 -3.64
C VAL A 85 10.25 -7.34 -3.95
N GLN A 86 9.33 -7.67 -3.04
CA GLN A 86 7.90 -7.37 -3.22
C GLN A 86 7.64 -5.85 -3.19
N LEU A 87 8.29 -5.10 -2.30
CA LEU A 87 8.17 -3.65 -2.24
C LEU A 87 8.70 -2.97 -3.50
N ALA A 88 9.78 -3.49 -4.10
CA ALA A 88 10.25 -3.02 -5.39
C ALA A 88 9.19 -3.23 -6.49
N TRP A 89 8.41 -4.31 -6.44
CA TRP A 89 7.25 -4.48 -7.32
C TRP A 89 6.18 -3.42 -7.03
N HIS A 90 5.80 -3.21 -5.77
CA HIS A 90 4.78 -2.24 -5.37
C HIS A 90 5.14 -0.81 -5.81
N ARG A 91 6.40 -0.39 -5.60
CA ARG A 91 6.92 0.92 -6.01
C ARG A 91 6.82 1.13 -7.53
N ARG A 92 6.98 0.07 -8.33
CA ARG A 92 6.90 0.14 -9.80
C ARG A 92 5.47 0.13 -10.34
N HIS A 93 4.53 -0.51 -9.65
CA HIS A 93 3.21 -0.83 -10.23
C HIS A 93 2.02 -0.16 -9.53
N ALA A 94 2.14 0.18 -8.25
CA ALA A 94 1.05 0.71 -7.43
C ALA A 94 1.32 2.11 -6.89
N PHE A 95 2.54 2.38 -6.39
CA PHE A 95 2.87 3.66 -5.75
C PHE A 95 2.78 4.85 -6.72
N GLY A 96 2.17 5.96 -6.27
CA GLY A 96 2.09 7.21 -7.01
C GLY A 96 1.12 7.22 -8.21
N ARG A 97 0.47 6.08 -8.52
CA ARG A 97 -0.57 6.00 -9.54
C ARG A 97 -1.91 6.41 -8.93
N MET A 98 -2.08 7.70 -8.65
CA MET A 98 -3.38 8.19 -8.21
C MET A 98 -4.42 8.05 -9.31
N ALA A 99 -5.57 7.49 -8.91
CA ALA A 99 -6.78 7.27 -9.67
C ALA A 99 -7.31 8.57 -10.30
N GLY A 100 -6.88 8.85 -11.53
CA GLY A 100 -7.36 9.95 -12.37
C GLY A 100 -7.46 9.60 -13.87
N ASP A 101 -7.09 8.38 -14.28
CA ASP A 101 -7.11 7.94 -15.69
C ASP A 101 -8.19 6.90 -16.02
N GLU A 102 -9.09 6.60 -15.07
CA GLU A 102 -10.34 5.86 -15.36
C GLU A 102 -11.52 6.70 -14.89
N GLU A 103 -11.96 7.61 -15.76
CA GLU A 103 -13.32 8.14 -15.71
C GLU A 103 -14.29 6.94 -15.90
N PRO A 104 -15.20 6.67 -14.95
CA PRO A 104 -16.21 5.65 -15.18
C PRO A 104 -17.12 6.14 -16.31
N GLN A 105 -17.00 5.50 -17.48
CA GLN A 105 -17.92 5.71 -18.58
C GLN A 105 -19.31 5.27 -18.13
N ILE A 106 -20.13 6.23 -17.70
CA ILE A 106 -21.54 6.01 -17.39
C ILE A 106 -22.23 5.64 -18.71
N PRO A 107 -22.84 4.44 -18.83
CA PRO A 107 -23.57 4.09 -20.02
C PRO A 107 -24.87 4.91 -20.07
N GLY A 108 -24.94 5.82 -21.04
CA GLY A 108 -26.15 6.28 -21.72
C GLY A 108 -27.35 6.67 -20.84
N ALA A 109 -27.41 7.95 -20.44
CA ALA A 109 -28.72 8.60 -20.33
C ALA A 109 -29.15 8.98 -21.75
N GLY A 110 -30.02 8.15 -22.35
CA GLY A 110 -30.67 8.47 -23.61
C GLY A 110 -31.41 9.81 -23.49
N SER A 111 -31.09 10.74 -24.38
CA SER A 111 -31.93 11.90 -24.62
C SER A 111 -33.16 11.45 -25.42
N THR A 112 -34.29 11.97 -24.96
CA THR A 112 -35.60 12.07 -25.62
C THR A 112 -35.56 12.30 -27.11
#